data_AF-A0A8S0FW15-F1
#
_entry.id   AF-A0A8S0FW15-F1
#
_cell.length_a   1.000
_cell.length_b   1.000
_cell.length_c   1.000
_cell.angle_alpha   90.00
_cell.angle_beta   90.00
_cell.angle_gamma   90.00
#
_symmetry.space_group_name_H-M   'P 1'
#
loop_
_entity.id
_entity.type
_entity.pdbx_description
1 polymer ?
#
loop_
_entity_poly.entity_id
_entity_poly.type
_entity_poly.pdbx_seq_one_letter_code
_entity_poly.pdbx_strand_id
1 'polypeptide(L)'
;MSNDNGKLDIRLSGPWREVILWEVPLLAVISEMVHRYRSPQADVAQALDTLENKLVDFSALTAGLDMSRFHLMDFGTRRRFSREVQETIVKRLQQESWFVGTSNYDLARRLSLTPMGTQAHEWFQAHQQISSRI
;
A
#
# COMPACT_ATOMS: atom_id res chain seq x y z
N MET A 1 22.41 -7.62 4.74
CA MET A 1 21.89 -6.60 5.67
C MET A 1 23.05 -6.15 6.53
N SER A 2 23.20 -4.85 6.73
CA SER A 2 24.21 -4.27 7.61
C SER A 2 23.59 -3.17 8.46
N ASN A 3 24.26 -2.85 9.57
CA ASN A 3 23.98 -1.67 10.36
C ASN A 3 25.15 -0.71 10.16
N ASP A 4 24.87 0.44 9.54
CA ASP A 4 25.84 1.54 9.40
C ASP A 4 25.41 2.69 10.31
N ASN A 5 26.13 2.89 11.42
CA ASN A 5 25.90 3.97 12.37
C ASN A 5 24.45 4.10 12.86
N GLY A 6 23.79 2.98 13.15
CA GLY A 6 22.41 2.93 13.62
C GLY A 6 21.36 2.97 12.50
N LYS A 7 21.78 2.94 11.23
CA LYS A 7 20.88 2.88 10.06
C LYS A 7 20.86 1.47 9.49
N LEU A 8 19.68 1.03 9.08
CA LEU A 8 19.47 -0.27 8.45
C LEU A 8 19.77 -0.18 6.95
N ASP A 9 20.76 -0.95 6.51
CA ASP A 9 21.12 -1.05 5.10
C ASP A 9 20.71 -2.42 4.53
N ILE A 10 19.89 -2.36 3.49
CA ILE A 10 19.42 -3.54 2.76
C ILE A 10 19.75 -3.36 1.28
N ARG A 11 20.53 -4.30 0.74
CA ARG A 11 20.85 -4.39 -0.68
C ARG A 11 20.33 -5.71 -1.24
N LEU A 12 19.60 -5.62 -2.34
CA LEU A 12 19.15 -6.75 -3.15
C LEU A 12 19.94 -6.76 -4.45
N SER A 13 20.39 -7.92 -4.90
CA SER A 13 21.19 -8.05 -6.12
C SER A 13 20.97 -9.44 -6.71
N GLY A 14 20.78 -9.51 -8.03
CA GLY A 14 20.43 -10.73 -8.75
C GLY A 14 19.70 -10.43 -10.06
N PRO A 15 19.24 -11.45 -10.79
CA PRO A 15 18.41 -11.27 -11.99
C PRO A 15 17.15 -10.45 -11.68
N TRP A 16 16.81 -9.46 -12.53
CA TRP A 16 15.68 -8.56 -12.27
C TRP A 16 14.36 -9.30 -12.04
N ARG A 17 14.10 -10.36 -12.82
CA ARG A 17 12.93 -11.24 -12.68
C ARG A 17 12.78 -11.85 -11.28
N GLU A 18 13.89 -12.06 -10.57
CA GLU A 18 13.88 -12.63 -9.21
C GLU A 18 13.84 -11.54 -8.14
N VAL A 19 14.54 -10.42 -8.36
CA VAL A 19 14.62 -9.34 -7.36
C VAL A 19 13.39 -8.42 -7.35
N ILE A 20 12.65 -8.31 -8.47
CA ILE A 20 11.51 -7.38 -8.62
C ILE A 20 10.39 -7.61 -7.60
N LEU A 21 10.19 -8.85 -7.16
CA LEU A 21 9.11 -9.20 -6.22
C LEU A 21 9.40 -8.81 -4.77
N TRP A 22 10.62 -8.37 -4.44
CA TRP A 22 11.02 -8.09 -3.06
C TRP A 22 10.60 -6.73 -2.54
N GLU A 23 10.48 -5.70 -3.39
CA GLU A 23 10.27 -4.31 -2.93
C GLU A 23 9.06 -4.21 -1.98
N VAL A 24 7.87 -4.61 -2.46
CA VAL A 24 6.63 -4.38 -1.73
C VAL A 24 6.53 -5.24 -0.46
N PRO A 25 6.78 -6.56 -0.49
CA PRO A 25 6.71 -7.39 0.71
C PRO A 25 7.77 -7.00 1.75
N LEU A 26 9.00 -6.69 1.33
CA LEU A 26 10.07 -6.31 2.26
C LEU A 26 9.73 -5.01 3.00
N LEU A 27 9.28 -3.98 2.27
CA LEU A 27 8.87 -2.72 2.89
C LEU A 27 7.68 -2.89 3.85
N ALA A 28 6.70 -3.72 3.47
CA ALA A 28 5.55 -4.01 4.32
C ALA A 28 5.96 -4.72 5.63
N VAL A 29 6.89 -5.67 5.56
CA VAL A 29 7.43 -6.38 6.74
C VAL A 29 8.21 -5.44 7.66
N ILE A 30 9.06 -4.58 7.09
CA ILE A 30 9.82 -3.59 7.88
C ILE A 30 8.87 -2.62 8.56
N SER A 31 7.89 -2.08 7.82
CA SER A 31 6.86 -1.17 8.34
C SER A 31 6.13 -1.80 9.51
N GLU A 32 5.62 -3.02 9.34
CA GLU A 32 4.87 -3.73 10.36
C GLU A 32 5.73 -4.05 11.59
N MET A 33 6.98 -4.47 11.42
CA MET A 33 7.91 -4.70 12.52
C MET A 33 8.18 -3.43 13.33
N VAL A 34 8.41 -2.30 12.66
CA VAL A 34 8.63 -1.00 13.32
C VAL A 34 7.39 -0.57 14.10
N HIS A 35 6.20 -0.71 13.53
CA HIS A 35 4.95 -0.34 14.18
C HIS A 35 4.62 -1.23 15.38
N ARG A 36 4.83 -2.55 15.28
CA ARG A 36 4.67 -3.46 16.43
C ARG A 36 5.57 -3.07 17.60
N TYR A 37 6.80 -2.62 17.32
CA TYR A 37 7.74 -2.22 18.38
C TYR A 37 7.44 -0.84 18.96
N ARG A 38 7.13 0.15 18.10
CA ARG A 38 6.94 1.55 18.53
C ARG A 38 5.54 1.88 19.03
N SER A 39 4.54 1.11 18.61
CA SER A 39 3.13 1.35 18.90
C SER A 39 2.42 0.05 19.31
N PRO A 40 2.88 -0.66 20.35
CA PRO A 40 2.37 -1.98 20.71
C PRO A 40 0.92 -1.98 21.19
N GLN A 41 0.40 -0.82 21.61
CA GLN A 41 -0.98 -0.64 22.07
C GLN A 41 -1.93 -0.14 20.96
N ALA A 42 -1.39 0.15 19.77
CA ALA A 42 -2.22 0.55 18.64
C ALA A 42 -2.83 -0.70 18.01
N ASP A 43 -4.14 -0.68 17.83
CA ASP A 43 -4.91 -1.81 17.34
C ASP A 43 -5.71 -1.46 16.08
N VAL A 44 -6.43 -2.46 15.58
CA VAL A 44 -7.27 -2.34 14.39
C VAL A 44 -8.45 -1.39 14.61
N ALA A 45 -9.00 -1.34 15.83
CA ALA A 45 -10.14 -0.50 16.16
C ALA A 45 -9.78 0.98 16.04
N GLN A 46 -8.64 1.40 16.58
CA GLN A 46 -8.15 2.79 16.45
C GLN A 46 -7.94 3.20 14.99
N ALA A 47 -7.42 2.29 14.16
CA ALA A 47 -7.25 2.56 12.74
C ALA A 47 -8.60 2.73 12.01
N LEU A 48 -9.60 1.92 12.39
CA LEU A 48 -10.95 2.01 11.85
C LEU A 48 -11.66 3.29 12.31
N ASP A 49 -11.58 3.65 13.60
CA ASP A 49 -12.14 4.91 14.12
C ASP A 49 -11.55 6.13 13.40
N THR A 50 -10.24 6.10 13.15
CA THR A 50 -9.56 7.15 12.38
C THR A 50 -10.08 7.22 10.94
N LEU A 51 -10.38 6.08 10.31
CA LEU A 51 -10.98 6.03 8.99
C LEU A 51 -12.41 6.59 9.01
N GLU A 52 -13.25 6.17 9.95
CA GLU A 52 -14.63 6.64 10.04
C GLU A 52 -14.70 8.15 10.22
N ASN A 53 -13.87 8.74 11.08
CA ASN A 53 -13.80 10.19 11.24
C ASN A 53 -13.47 10.89 9.92
N LYS A 54 -12.51 10.37 9.14
CA LYS A 54 -12.18 10.91 7.81
C LYS A 54 -13.33 10.76 6.81
N LEU A 55 -14.08 9.66 6.88
CA LEU A 55 -15.24 9.44 6.00
C LEU A 55 -16.39 10.38 6.34
N VAL A 56 -16.63 10.64 7.63
CA VAL A 56 -17.60 11.64 8.10
C VAL A 56 -17.22 13.03 7.59
N ASP A 57 -15.96 13.44 7.78
CA ASP A 57 -15.47 14.74 7.29
C ASP A 57 -15.56 14.84 5.76
N PHE A 58 -15.15 13.79 5.05
CA PHE A 58 -15.23 13.73 3.60
C PHE A 58 -16.67 13.84 3.10
N SER A 59 -17.61 13.14 3.74
CA SER A 59 -19.05 13.22 3.43
C SER A 59 -19.60 14.62 3.63
N ALA A 60 -19.24 15.27 4.75
CA ALA A 60 -19.66 16.65 5.01
C ALA A 60 -19.08 17.65 3.97
N LEU A 61 -17.82 17.49 3.59
CA LEU A 61 -17.15 18.36 2.61
C LEU A 61 -17.66 18.16 1.17
N THR A 62 -18.16 16.96 0.86
CA THR A 62 -18.65 16.60 -0.48
C THR A 62 -20.17 16.65 -0.59
N ALA A 63 -20.86 17.07 0.47
CA ALA A 63 -22.32 17.22 0.49
C ALA A 63 -22.78 18.17 -0.64
N GLY A 64 -23.59 17.63 -1.55
CA GLY A 64 -24.12 18.38 -2.70
C GLY A 64 -23.18 18.50 -3.91
N LEU A 65 -22.00 17.88 -3.89
CA LEU A 65 -21.12 17.78 -5.06
C LEU A 65 -21.48 16.56 -5.92
N ASP A 66 -21.24 16.66 -7.23
CA ASP A 66 -21.29 15.50 -8.12
C ASP A 66 -20.05 14.62 -7.91
N MET A 67 -20.26 13.48 -7.26
CA MET A 67 -19.21 12.49 -6.96
C MET A 67 -19.11 11.38 -8.00
N SER A 68 -19.86 11.45 -9.11
CA SER A 68 -19.91 10.39 -10.13
C SER A 68 -18.55 10.06 -10.77
N ARG A 69 -17.61 11.02 -10.74
CA ARG A 69 -16.25 10.88 -11.30
C ARG A 69 -15.18 10.66 -10.24
N PHE A 70 -15.54 10.61 -8.96
CA PHE A 70 -14.59 10.36 -7.90
C PHE A 70 -14.37 8.85 -7.75
N HIS A 71 -13.10 8.45 -7.82
CA HIS A 71 -12.70 7.06 -7.69
C HIS A 71 -11.49 6.95 -6.76
N LEU A 72 -11.59 6.13 -5.72
CA LEU A 72 -10.49 5.83 -4.81
C LEU A 72 -10.01 4.39 -4.99
N MET A 73 -8.70 4.20 -4.92
CA MET A 73 -8.05 2.90 -4.92
C MET A 73 -7.02 2.77 -3.79
N ASP A 74 -6.87 1.57 -3.24
CA ASP A 74 -5.88 1.29 -2.18
C ASP A 74 -4.48 0.97 -2.76
N PHE A 75 -3.53 1.89 -2.53
CA PHE A 75 -2.10 1.74 -2.87
C PHE A 75 -1.20 1.68 -1.62
N GLY A 76 -1.76 1.32 -0.46
CA GLY A 76 -1.14 1.44 0.86
C GLY A 76 -0.16 0.34 1.27
N THR A 77 0.01 -0.73 0.48
CA THR A 77 0.70 -1.96 0.90
C THR A 77 2.12 -1.74 1.44
N ARG A 78 2.94 -0.94 0.75
CA ARG A 78 4.38 -0.78 1.06
C ARG A 78 4.67 -0.22 2.46
N ARG A 79 3.76 0.60 3.00
CA ARG A 79 3.96 1.33 4.27
C ARG A 79 2.78 1.15 5.22
N ARG A 80 2.06 0.03 5.09
CA ARG A 80 0.92 -0.28 5.97
C ARG A 80 1.39 -0.40 7.42
N PHE A 81 0.49 -0.08 8.35
CA PHE A 81 0.73 -0.30 9.78
C PHE A 81 0.89 -1.80 10.08
N SER A 82 -0.07 -2.59 9.63
CA SER A 82 -0.01 -4.05 9.64
C SER A 82 -0.85 -4.60 8.49
N ARG A 83 -0.66 -5.89 8.16
CA ARG A 83 -1.53 -6.59 7.21
C ARG A 83 -3.00 -6.51 7.61
N GLU A 84 -3.29 -6.68 8.91
CA GLU A 84 -4.65 -6.68 9.44
C GLU A 84 -5.31 -5.31 9.34
N VAL A 85 -4.57 -4.24 9.67
CA VAL A 85 -5.07 -2.86 9.52
C VAL A 85 -5.38 -2.55 8.06
N GLN A 86 -4.50 -2.91 7.11
CA GLN A 86 -4.78 -2.69 5.68
C GLN A 86 -6.05 -3.44 5.24
N GLU A 87 -6.19 -4.70 5.66
CA GLU A 87 -7.36 -5.50 5.33
C GLU A 87 -8.66 -4.89 5.87
N THR A 88 -8.67 -4.45 7.13
CA THR A 88 -9.85 -3.82 7.74
C THR A 88 -10.22 -2.52 7.05
N ILE A 89 -9.23 -1.67 6.73
CA ILE A 89 -9.46 -0.42 5.99
C ILE A 89 -10.05 -0.71 4.61
N VAL A 90 -9.47 -1.66 3.87
CA VAL A 90 -9.96 -2.02 2.52
C VAL A 90 -11.37 -2.61 2.58
N LYS A 91 -11.67 -3.48 3.55
CA LYS A 91 -13.02 -4.03 3.76
C LYS A 91 -14.05 -2.93 4.03
N ARG A 92 -13.68 -1.91 4.82
CA ARG A 92 -14.57 -0.78 5.10
C ARG A 92 -14.78 0.10 3.88
N LEU A 93 -13.69 0.45 3.17
CA LEU A 93 -13.75 1.27 1.95
C LEU A 93 -14.53 0.57 0.83
N GLN A 94 -14.51 -0.76 0.75
CA GLN A 94 -15.32 -1.53 -0.22
C GLN A 94 -16.82 -1.26 -0.13
N GLN A 95 -17.32 -0.73 0.99
CA GLN A 95 -18.72 -0.36 1.16
C GLN A 95 -19.07 0.96 0.48
N GLU A 96 -18.07 1.76 0.09
CA GLU A 96 -18.25 3.05 -0.56
C GLU A 96 -18.33 2.89 -2.09
N SER A 97 -19.33 3.51 -2.72
CA SER A 97 -19.58 3.37 -4.16
C SER A 97 -18.46 3.90 -5.05
N TRP A 98 -17.64 4.81 -4.54
CA TRP A 98 -16.50 5.40 -5.23
C TRP A 98 -15.20 4.60 -5.04
N PHE A 99 -15.19 3.53 -4.24
CA PHE A 99 -14.01 2.69 -4.09
C PHE A 99 -13.94 1.65 -5.23
N VAL A 100 -12.84 1.67 -6.00
CA VAL A 100 -12.74 0.91 -7.26
C VAL A 100 -11.80 -0.29 -7.20
N GLY A 101 -10.95 -0.42 -6.18
CA GLY A 101 -10.06 -1.58 -6.05
C GLY A 101 -8.80 -1.35 -5.22
N THR A 102 -7.89 -2.30 -5.28
CA THR A 102 -6.63 -2.29 -4.51
C THR A 102 -5.48 -2.80 -5.37
N SER A 103 -4.28 -2.28 -5.13
CA SER A 103 -3.02 -2.80 -5.69
C SER A 103 -2.54 -4.09 -5.03
N ASN A 104 -3.11 -4.46 -3.89
CA ASN A 104 -2.75 -5.67 -3.18
C ASN A 104 -3.47 -6.88 -3.79
N TYR A 105 -2.76 -7.68 -4.58
CA TYR A 105 -3.31 -8.87 -5.24
C TYR A 105 -3.93 -9.89 -4.29
N ASP A 106 -3.40 -10.06 -3.06
CA ASP A 106 -4.00 -10.97 -2.09
C ASP A 106 -5.34 -10.44 -1.58
N LEU A 107 -5.44 -9.15 -1.26
CA LEU A 107 -6.71 -8.52 -0.87
C LEU A 107 -7.70 -8.51 -2.04
N ALA A 108 -7.24 -8.19 -3.25
CA ALA A 108 -8.07 -8.23 -4.45
C ALA A 108 -8.74 -9.60 -4.62
N ARG A 109 -7.95 -10.68 -4.51
CA ARG A 109 -8.44 -12.06 -4.57
C ARG A 109 -9.39 -12.41 -3.43
N ARG A 110 -9.06 -12.07 -2.18
CA ARG A 110 -9.85 -12.48 -1.00
C ARG A 110 -11.15 -11.70 -0.84
N LEU A 111 -11.19 -10.46 -1.31
CA LEU A 111 -12.34 -9.55 -1.19
C LEU A 111 -13.09 -9.37 -2.50
N SER A 112 -12.73 -10.11 -3.56
CA SER A 112 -13.31 -10.01 -4.90
C SER A 112 -13.29 -8.57 -5.45
N LEU A 113 -12.16 -7.88 -5.26
CA LEU A 113 -11.93 -6.52 -5.76
C LEU A 113 -11.09 -6.56 -7.04
N THR A 114 -11.18 -5.50 -7.84
CA THR A 114 -10.31 -5.31 -9.01
C THR A 114 -8.86 -5.10 -8.56
N PRO A 115 -7.89 -5.90 -9.05
CA PRO A 115 -6.47 -5.63 -8.84
C PRO A 115 -6.05 -4.44 -9.69
N MET A 116 -5.50 -3.41 -9.05
CA MET A 116 -5.13 -2.14 -9.67
C MET A 116 -3.61 -2.01 -9.79
N GLY A 117 -3.10 -1.53 -10.92
CA GLY A 117 -1.67 -1.32 -11.08
C GLY A 117 -1.33 -0.67 -12.41
N THR A 118 -0.18 0.00 -12.42
CA THR A 118 0.45 0.58 -13.62
C THR A 118 1.94 0.19 -13.62
N GLN A 119 2.69 0.68 -14.60
CA GLN A 119 4.15 0.51 -14.61
C GLN A 119 4.79 1.44 -13.59
N ALA A 120 5.74 0.91 -12.81
CA ALA A 120 6.55 1.68 -11.86
C ALA A 120 7.78 2.31 -12.54
N HIS A 121 8.41 3.25 -11.85
CA HIS A 121 9.60 3.95 -12.33
C HIS A 121 10.77 3.00 -12.66
N GLU A 122 10.89 1.87 -11.94
CA GLU A 122 11.95 0.89 -12.16
C GLU A 122 11.99 0.36 -13.60
N TRP A 123 10.83 0.29 -14.26
CA TRP A 123 10.74 -0.11 -15.66
C TRP A 123 11.53 0.84 -16.54
N PHE A 124 11.29 2.15 -16.41
CA PHE A 124 11.98 3.18 -17.18
C PHE A 124 13.45 3.31 -16.78
N GLN A 125 13.78 3.14 -15.50
CA GLN A 125 15.16 3.18 -15.00
C GLN A 125 15.98 2.01 -15.55
N ALA A 126 15.43 0.80 -15.59
CA ALA A 126 16.10 -0.36 -16.17
C ALA A 126 16.45 -0.13 -17.66
N HIS A 127 15.55 0.50 -18.41
CA HIS A 127 15.76 0.77 -19.83
C HIS A 127 16.97 1.68 -20.11
N GLN A 128 17.41 2.51 -19.16
CA GLN A 128 18.61 3.35 -19.32
C GLN A 128 19.90 2.52 -19.50
N GLN A 129 19.94 1.29 -18.96
CA GLN A 129 21.10 0.39 -19.04
C GLN A 129 20.88 -0.79 -20.01
N ILE A 130 19.65 -0.94 -20.52
CA ILE A 130 19.30 -1.94 -21.54
C ILE A 130 19.43 -1.33 -22.94
N SER A 131 18.89 -0.12 -23.16
CA SER A 131 18.87 0.51 -24.49
C SER A 131 20.25 0.89 -25.01
N SER A 132 21.21 1.13 -24.12
CA SER A 132 22.61 1.42 -24.48
C SER A 132 23.40 0.17 -24.92
N ARG A 133 22.78 -1.03 -24.88
CA ARG A 133 23.37 -2.32 -25.26
C ARG A 133 22.75 -2.94 -26.52
N ILE A 134 21.82 -2.24 -27.17
CA ILE A 134 21.18 -2.60 -28.44
C ILE A 134 21.58 -1.53 -29.47
#